data_AF-A0A7S1VTW7-F1
#
_entry.id   AF-A0A7S1VTW7-F1
#
_cell.length_a   1.000
_cell.length_b   1.000
_cell.length_c   1.000
_cell.angle_alpha   90.00
_cell.angle_beta   90.00
_cell.angle_gamma   90.00
#
_symmetry.space_group_name_H-M   'P 1'
#
loop_
_entity.id
_entity.type
_entity.pdbx_description
1 polymer ?
#
loop_
_entity_poly.entity_id
_entity_poly.type
_entity_poly.pdbx_seq_one_letter_code
_entity_poly.pdbx_strand_id
1 'polypeptide(L)'
;VASSASSSSISVKDSAGTEITVGSTVRVAVPDLVGYQVKSKYYGSFDESTKAFVPLEVDSKSAPRKERCLKIPVGIRGTVKKIYDAEKLSPNLPIQVKFTPGEATEEGYDPPTKFLMHFAANEIEVV
;
A
#
# COMPACT_ATOMS: atom_id res chain seq x y z
N VAL A 1 35.65 -24.19 -1.84
CA VAL A 1 35.61 -22.71 -1.88
C VAL A 1 34.33 -22.29 -2.60
N ALA A 2 33.62 -21.33 -2.02
CA ALA A 2 32.56 -20.48 -2.60
C ALA A 2 31.41 -21.13 -3.41
N SER A 3 30.24 -21.21 -2.78
CA SER A 3 28.99 -20.81 -3.42
C SER A 3 28.35 -19.75 -2.53
N SER A 4 28.92 -18.54 -2.57
CA SER A 4 28.21 -17.36 -2.09
C SER A 4 26.97 -17.21 -2.95
N ALA A 5 25.82 -17.61 -2.41
CA ALA A 5 24.54 -17.21 -2.93
C ALA A 5 24.58 -15.67 -2.99
N SER A 6 24.70 -15.15 -4.20
CA SER A 6 24.55 -13.74 -4.48
C SER A 6 23.12 -13.41 -4.05
N SER A 7 23.00 -12.93 -2.80
CA SER A 7 21.79 -12.32 -2.30
C SER A 7 21.64 -11.07 -3.13
N SER A 8 20.93 -11.18 -4.25
CA SER A 8 20.49 -10.04 -5.05
C SER A 8 19.49 -9.28 -4.18
N SER A 9 20.02 -8.51 -3.24
CA SER A 9 19.30 -7.48 -2.49
C SER A 9 18.91 -6.43 -3.51
N ILE A 10 17.65 -6.50 -3.95
CA ILE A 10 17.04 -5.50 -4.82
C ILE A 10 16.92 -4.24 -3.96
N SER A 11 17.89 -3.34 -4.06
CA SER A 11 17.92 -2.07 -3.34
C SER A 11 17.04 -1.04 -4.05
N VAL A 12 15.77 -0.96 -3.65
CA VAL A 12 14.87 0.12 -4.10
C VAL A 12 14.90 1.21 -3.03
N LYS A 13 15.08 2.47 -3.43
CA LYS A 13 15.05 3.61 -2.51
C LYS A 13 13.70 4.32 -2.54
N ASP A 14 13.22 4.74 -1.40
CA ASP A 14 12.01 5.54 -1.28
C ASP A 14 12.22 7.00 -1.74
N SER A 15 11.17 7.81 -1.68
CA SER A 15 11.23 9.22 -2.07
C SER A 15 12.21 10.05 -1.22
N ALA A 16 12.60 9.58 -0.03
CA ALA A 16 13.56 10.23 0.86
C ALA A 16 15.00 9.69 0.70
N GLY A 17 15.21 8.69 -0.17
CA GLY A 17 16.51 8.05 -0.39
C GLY A 17 16.81 6.89 0.57
N THR A 18 15.85 6.48 1.40
CA THR A 18 15.94 5.35 2.33
C THR A 18 15.78 4.04 1.59
N GLU A 19 16.58 3.03 1.93
CA GLU A 19 16.46 1.71 1.32
C GLU A 19 15.19 1.00 1.80
N ILE A 20 14.33 0.62 0.84
CA ILE A 20 13.12 -0.15 1.06
C ILE A 20 13.52 -1.62 1.04
N THR A 21 13.30 -2.31 2.17
CA THR A 21 13.54 -3.74 2.28
C THR A 21 12.24 -4.50 2.49
N VAL A 22 12.22 -5.78 2.14
CA VAL A 22 11.08 -6.66 2.45
C VAL A 22 10.96 -6.78 3.97
N GLY A 23 9.77 -6.49 4.50
CA GLY A 23 9.48 -6.43 5.93
C GLY A 23 9.52 -5.02 6.51
N SER A 24 10.02 -4.02 5.78
CA SER A 24 9.96 -2.62 6.23
C SER A 24 8.52 -2.13 6.33
N THR A 25 8.26 -1.31 7.35
CA THR A 25 7.03 -0.52 7.44
C THR A 25 7.16 0.70 6.53
N VAL A 26 6.16 0.92 5.69
CA VAL A 26 6.10 2.07 4.80
C VAL A 26 4.79 2.81 5.00
N ARG A 27 4.82 4.12 4.80
CA ARG A 27 3.64 4.98 4.73
C ARG A 27 3.41 5.43 3.29
N VAL A 28 2.15 5.59 2.92
CA VAL A 28 1.78 6.22 1.66
C VAL A 28 2.04 7.72 1.73
N ALA A 29 2.77 8.28 0.78
CA ALA A 29 3.14 9.69 0.75
C ALA A 29 2.35 10.52 -0.28
N VAL A 30 1.69 9.86 -1.24
CA VAL A 30 0.94 10.53 -2.32
C VAL A 30 -0.58 10.44 -2.12
N PRO A 31 -1.33 11.51 -2.43
CA PRO A 31 -2.79 11.49 -2.40
C PRO A 31 -3.39 10.75 -3.62
N ASP A 32 -4.72 10.62 -3.63
CA ASP A 32 -5.52 10.11 -4.75
C ASP A 32 -5.26 8.63 -5.15
N LEU A 33 -4.69 7.85 -4.25
CA LEU A 33 -4.55 6.41 -4.47
C LEU A 33 -5.87 5.66 -4.25
N VAL A 34 -6.15 4.72 -5.14
CA VAL A 34 -7.40 3.95 -5.13
C VAL A 34 -7.15 2.45 -5.20
N GLY A 35 -7.74 1.72 -4.26
CA GLY A 35 -7.72 0.26 -4.21
C GLY A 35 -9.01 -0.33 -4.76
N TYR A 36 -9.01 -0.78 -6.01
CA TYR A 36 -10.15 -1.49 -6.63
C TYR A 36 -10.23 -2.97 -6.23
N GLN A 37 -9.16 -3.52 -5.69
CA GLN A 37 -8.98 -4.93 -5.35
C GLN A 37 -9.69 -5.36 -4.05
N VAL A 38 -10.26 -4.43 -3.30
CA VAL A 38 -11.01 -4.75 -2.08
C VAL A 38 -12.41 -5.26 -2.41
N LYS A 39 -13.00 -6.01 -1.47
CA LYS A 39 -14.39 -6.46 -1.60
C LYS A 39 -15.34 -5.26 -1.51
N SER A 40 -16.52 -5.39 -2.12
CA SER A 40 -17.52 -4.33 -2.17
C SER A 40 -17.94 -3.75 -0.81
N LYS A 41 -17.97 -4.58 0.23
CA LYS A 41 -18.24 -4.16 1.61
C LYS A 41 -17.17 -3.25 2.23
N TYR A 42 -16.05 -3.08 1.55
CA TYR A 42 -14.92 -2.24 1.96
C TYR A 42 -14.67 -1.09 0.97
N TYR A 43 -15.60 -0.83 0.05
CA TYR A 43 -15.58 0.42 -0.72
C TYR A 43 -15.94 1.57 0.20
N GLY A 44 -15.27 2.71 0.01
CA GLY A 44 -15.39 3.83 0.92
C GLY A 44 -14.13 4.68 0.96
N SER A 45 -14.05 5.54 1.97
CA SER A 45 -12.95 6.46 2.22
C SER A 45 -12.57 6.47 3.70
N PHE A 46 -11.58 7.27 4.06
CA PHE A 46 -11.23 7.51 5.45
C PHE A 46 -11.56 8.94 5.81
N ASP A 47 -12.03 9.13 7.03
CA ASP A 47 -12.25 10.44 7.60
C ASP A 47 -10.93 10.97 8.17
N GLU A 48 -10.52 12.16 7.75
CA GLU A 48 -9.22 12.74 8.12
C GLU A 48 -9.13 13.12 9.60
N SER A 49 -10.28 13.41 10.23
CA SER A 49 -10.33 13.86 11.64
C SER A 49 -10.33 12.69 12.61
N THR A 50 -11.11 11.65 12.31
CA THR A 50 -11.26 10.46 13.16
C THR A 50 -10.32 9.32 12.79
N LYS A 51 -9.64 9.42 11.64
CA LYS A 51 -8.84 8.36 11.02
C LYS A 51 -9.62 7.06 10.80
N ALA A 52 -10.95 7.12 10.87
CA ALA A 52 -11.83 5.96 10.79
C ALA A 52 -12.24 5.70 9.33
N PHE A 53 -12.50 4.44 9.03
CA PHE A 53 -13.03 4.03 7.73
C PHE A 53 -14.53 4.39 7.62
N VAL A 54 -14.88 5.10 6.55
CA VAL A 54 -16.24 5.47 6.18
C VAL A 54 -16.66 4.61 4.98
N PRO A 55 -17.52 3.60 5.17
CA PRO A 55 -18.00 2.78 4.07
C PRO A 55 -18.85 3.59 3.09
N LEU A 56 -18.85 3.19 1.82
CA LEU A 56 -19.74 3.74 0.81
C LEU A 56 -21.18 3.32 1.14
N GLU A 57 -22.06 4.29 1.42
CA GLU A 57 -23.46 4.04 1.80
C GLU A 57 -24.33 3.58 0.62
N VAL A 58 -23.88 3.79 -0.62
CA VAL A 58 -24.61 3.42 -1.82
C VAL A 58 -24.44 1.93 -2.11
N ASP A 59 -25.55 1.24 -2.39
CA ASP A 59 -25.53 -0.16 -2.80
C ASP A 59 -24.53 -0.36 -3.95
N SER A 60 -23.60 -1.30 -3.79
CA SER A 60 -22.44 -1.44 -4.68
C SER A 60 -22.84 -1.73 -6.14
N LYS A 61 -24.09 -2.12 -6.39
CA LYS A 61 -24.64 -2.29 -7.75
C LYS A 61 -25.11 -0.98 -8.40
N SER A 62 -25.52 -0.01 -7.59
CA SER A 62 -26.03 1.30 -8.04
C SER A 62 -24.98 2.40 -8.02
N ALA A 63 -23.88 2.21 -7.28
CA ALA A 63 -22.78 3.17 -7.28
C ALA A 63 -22.08 3.24 -8.66
N PRO A 64 -21.74 4.43 -9.17
CA PRO A 64 -20.92 4.60 -10.36
C PRO A 64 -19.58 3.89 -10.18
N ARG A 65 -19.04 3.33 -11.26
CA ARG A 65 -17.81 2.50 -11.24
C ARG A 65 -16.62 3.19 -10.58
N LYS A 66 -16.56 4.52 -10.63
CA LYS A 66 -15.51 5.35 -10.02
C LYS A 66 -15.56 5.37 -8.48
N GLU A 67 -16.71 5.06 -7.88
CA GLU A 67 -16.89 5.02 -6.43
C GLU A 67 -16.74 3.61 -5.86
N ARG A 68 -16.61 2.60 -6.73
CA ARG A 68 -16.41 1.19 -6.35
C ARG A 68 -14.94 0.88 -6.02
N CYS A 69 -14.37 1.66 -5.13
CA CYS A 69 -12.99 1.52 -4.67
C CYS A 69 -12.84 1.94 -3.21
N LEU A 70 -11.73 1.51 -2.61
CA LEU A 70 -11.24 2.10 -1.37
C LEU A 70 -10.34 3.28 -1.71
N LYS A 71 -10.65 4.48 -1.22
CA LYS A 71 -9.72 5.61 -1.29
C LYS A 71 -8.66 5.43 -0.21
N ILE A 72 -7.41 5.39 -0.62
CA ILE A 72 -6.25 5.17 0.26
C ILE A 72 -5.76 6.55 0.72
N PRO A 73 -5.78 6.84 2.03
CA PRO A 73 -5.41 8.15 2.53
C PRO A 73 -3.88 8.27 2.63
N VAL A 74 -3.39 9.50 2.51
CA VAL A 74 -1.97 9.80 2.77
C VAL A 74 -1.66 9.46 4.21
N GLY A 75 -0.54 8.78 4.44
CA GLY A 75 -0.08 8.38 5.77
C GLY A 75 -0.61 7.04 6.26
N ILE A 76 -1.44 6.32 5.49
CA ILE A 76 -1.73 4.92 5.84
C ILE A 76 -0.44 4.10 5.80
N ARG A 77 -0.28 3.21 6.78
CA ARG A 77 0.92 2.40 6.97
C ARG A 77 0.66 0.95 6.56
N GLY A 78 1.66 0.32 5.98
CA GLY A 78 1.64 -1.09 5.61
C GLY A 78 3.05 -1.67 5.60
N THR A 79 3.12 -2.98 5.43
CA THR A 79 4.38 -3.74 5.50
C THR A 79 4.77 -4.18 4.09
N VAL A 80 6.00 -3.90 3.68
CA VAL A 80 6.51 -4.33 2.37
C VAL A 80 6.60 -5.86 2.36
N LYS A 81 5.83 -6.50 1.48
CA LYS A 81 5.78 -7.95 1.39
C LYS A 81 6.74 -8.49 0.34
N LYS A 82 6.85 -7.80 -0.80
CA LYS A 82 7.72 -8.18 -1.92
C LYS A 82 8.16 -6.95 -2.67
N ILE A 83 9.38 -7.02 -3.20
CA ILE A 83 9.92 -6.04 -4.13
C ILE A 83 10.27 -6.81 -5.39
N TYR A 84 9.61 -6.46 -6.49
CA TYR A 84 9.87 -7.01 -7.80
C TYR A 84 11.03 -6.28 -8.45
N ASP A 85 11.90 -7.03 -9.10
CA ASP A 85 13.03 -6.48 -9.84
C ASP A 85 12.54 -5.79 -11.11
N ALA A 86 12.70 -4.46 -11.15
CA ALA A 86 12.31 -3.63 -12.28
C ALA A 86 13.09 -3.99 -13.56
N GLU A 87 14.34 -4.45 -13.43
CA GLU A 87 15.19 -4.79 -14.57
C GLU A 87 14.79 -6.14 -15.20
N LYS A 88 14.24 -7.06 -14.41
CA LYS A 88 13.82 -8.39 -14.90
C LYS A 88 12.39 -8.47 -15.42
N LEU A 89 11.47 -7.70 -14.83
CA LEU A 89 10.04 -7.86 -15.08
C LEU A 89 9.37 -6.59 -15.63
N SER A 90 10.08 -5.46 -15.65
CA SER A 90 9.55 -4.12 -16.00
C SER A 90 8.17 -3.78 -15.39
N PRO A 91 7.84 -4.15 -14.12
CA PRO A 91 6.61 -3.69 -13.51
C PRO A 91 6.70 -2.18 -13.25
N ASN A 92 5.69 -1.42 -13.70
CA ASN A 92 5.56 0.00 -13.40
C ASN A 92 5.41 0.27 -11.88
N LEU A 93 4.96 -0.73 -11.10
CA LEU A 93 4.73 -0.67 -9.66
C LEU A 93 5.43 -1.86 -8.97
N PRO A 94 6.75 -1.80 -8.76
CA PRO A 94 7.54 -2.94 -8.30
C PRO A 94 7.35 -3.31 -6.83
N ILE A 95 6.77 -2.45 -6.00
CA ILE A 95 6.73 -2.66 -4.55
C ILE A 95 5.35 -3.15 -4.14
N GLN A 96 5.26 -4.35 -3.58
CA GLN A 96 4.01 -4.89 -3.06
C GLN A 96 3.93 -4.68 -1.55
N VAL A 97 2.99 -3.85 -1.11
CA VAL A 97 2.74 -3.54 0.30
C VAL A 97 1.49 -4.27 0.77
N LYS A 98 1.56 -4.83 1.98
CA LYS A 98 0.45 -5.47 2.68
C LYS A 98 -0.06 -4.54 3.75
N PHE A 99 -1.35 -4.24 3.68
CA PHE A 99 -2.08 -3.54 4.72
C PHE A 99 -2.80 -4.56 5.57
N THR A 100 -2.59 -4.51 6.88
CA THR A 100 -3.26 -5.40 7.85
C THR A 100 -3.95 -4.53 8.91
N PRO A 101 -5.24 -4.76 9.22
CA PRO A 101 -5.93 -4.08 10.31
C PRO A 101 -5.23 -4.34 11.64
N GLY A 102 -5.07 -3.30 12.46
CA GLY A 102 -4.50 -3.36 13.81
C GLY A 102 -2.97 -3.51 13.88
N GLU A 103 -2.26 -3.58 12.74
CA GLU A 103 -0.81 -3.83 12.72
C GLU A 103 0.01 -2.53 12.70
N ALA A 104 -0.58 -1.40 12.26
CA ALA A 104 0.14 -0.13 12.08
C ALA A 104 -0.66 1.10 12.56
N THR A 105 -1.42 0.94 13.64
CA THR A 105 -2.38 1.94 14.17
C THR A 105 -1.79 3.03 15.04
N GLU A 106 -0.53 2.94 15.47
CA GLU A 106 0.04 3.84 16.48
C GLU A 106 0.06 5.32 16.07
N GLU A 107 0.08 5.62 14.76
CA GLU A 107 0.00 7.00 14.25
C GLU A 107 -0.77 7.14 12.91
N GLY A 108 -1.35 6.06 12.39
CA GLY A 108 -1.89 5.99 11.02
C GLY A 108 -3.40 5.75 10.93
N TYR A 109 -3.87 5.55 9.70
CA TYR A 109 -5.21 5.06 9.39
C TYR A 109 -5.27 3.54 9.55
N ASP A 110 -6.37 3.00 10.08
CA ASP A 110 -6.56 1.56 10.22
C ASP A 110 -7.31 0.97 9.02
N PRO A 111 -6.67 0.14 8.17
CA PRO A 111 -7.34 -0.42 7.01
C PRO A 111 -8.51 -1.34 7.43
N PRO A 112 -9.70 -1.26 6.81
CA PRO A 112 -10.87 -2.04 7.22
C PRO A 112 -10.74 -3.55 6.92
N THR A 113 -9.76 -3.92 6.11
CA THR A 113 -9.47 -5.31 5.76
C THR A 113 -8.02 -5.49 5.37
N LYS A 114 -7.58 -6.74 5.33
CA LYS A 114 -6.28 -7.05 4.76
C LYS A 114 -6.32 -6.94 3.24
N PHE A 115 -5.42 -6.18 2.66
CA PHE A 115 -5.27 -6.12 1.21
C PHE A 115 -3.80 -5.92 0.81
N LEU A 116 -3.52 -6.22 -0.45
CA LEU A 116 -2.22 -6.02 -1.07
C LEU A 116 -2.40 -4.97 -2.15
N MET A 117 -1.43 -4.07 -2.26
CA MET A 117 -1.40 -3.08 -3.32
C MET A 117 0.03 -2.90 -3.80
N HIS A 118 0.17 -2.63 -5.09
CA HIS A 118 1.46 -2.35 -5.71
C HIS A 118 1.67 -0.84 -5.77
N PHE A 119 2.89 -0.40 -5.48
CA PHE A 119 3.30 0.99 -5.47
C PHE A 119 4.60 1.15 -6.26
N ALA A 120 4.80 2.35 -6.76
CA ALA A 120 6.11 2.84 -7.16
C ALA A 120 6.87 3.37 -5.95
N ALA A 121 8.20 3.44 -6.07
CA ALA A 121 9.08 3.83 -4.98
C ALA A 121 8.90 5.28 -4.52
N ASN A 122 8.39 6.15 -5.40
CA ASN A 122 8.07 7.54 -5.12
C ASN A 122 6.68 7.74 -4.47
N GLU A 123 5.85 6.71 -4.38
CA GLU A 123 4.51 6.80 -3.79
C GLU A 123 4.51 6.49 -2.28
N ILE A 124 5.61 5.94 -1.78
CA ILE A 124 5.76 5.47 -0.41
C ILE A 124 7.06 5.97 0.22
N GLU A 125 7.06 6.03 1.55
CA GLU A 125 8.20 6.39 2.38
C GLU A 125 8.38 5.36 3.49
N VAL A 126 9.63 4.99 3.78
CA VAL A 126 9.95 4.11 4.91
C VAL A 126 9.76 4.87 6.23
N VAL A 127 9.17 4.19 7.22
CA VAL A 127 8.92 4.73 8.57
C VAL A 127 9.74 3.98 9.60
#